data_AF-A0A845MQ72-F1
#
_entry.id   AF-A0A845MQ72-F1
#
_cell.length_a   1.000
_cell.length_b   1.000
_cell.length_c   1.000
_cell.angle_alpha   90.00
_cell.angle_beta   90.00
_cell.angle_gamma   90.00
#
_symmetry.space_group_name_H-M   'P 1'
#
loop_
_entity.id
_entity.type
_entity.pdbx_description
1 polymer ?
#
loop_
_entity_poly.entity_id
_entity_poly.type
_entity_poly.pdbx_seq_one_letter_code
_entity_poly.pdbx_strand_id
1 'polypeptide(L)' 'MNMNSQKPQSNFNGAAVIDEQGREVPITEAMIQQACESLAKNWHYPLPAHCQPKPAQTAR' A
#
# COMPACT_ATOMS: atom_id res chain seq x y z
N MET A 1 -38.92 16.12 -25.58
CA MET A 1 -37.46 16.20 -25.49
C MET A 1 -37.00 15.06 -24.60
N ASN A 2 -36.33 14.05 -25.16
CA ASN A 2 -35.90 12.87 -24.43
C ASN A 2 -34.51 13.15 -23.81
N MET A 3 -34.38 13.01 -22.49
CA MET A 3 -33.22 13.45 -21.69
C MET A 3 -32.38 12.25 -21.22
N ASN A 4 -31.98 11.42 -22.18
CA ASN A 4 -31.07 10.29 -21.97
C ASN A 4 -29.62 10.79 -21.93
N SER A 5 -29.26 11.50 -20.85
CA SER A 5 -27.87 11.78 -20.50
C SER A 5 -27.21 10.53 -19.92
N GLN A 6 -27.00 9.51 -20.75
CA GLN A 6 -26.06 8.45 -20.42
C GLN A 6 -24.66 9.08 -20.49
N LYS A 7 -24.19 9.61 -19.35
CA LYS A 7 -22.77 9.94 -19.22
C LYS A 7 -22.01 8.65 -19.54
N PRO A 8 -21.07 8.66 -20.50
CA PRO A 8 -20.18 7.52 -20.62
C PRO A 8 -19.52 7.34 -19.25
N GLN A 9 -19.80 6.21 -18.59
CA GLN A 9 -19.08 5.82 -17.40
C GLN A 9 -17.65 5.61 -17.88
N SER A 10 -16.83 6.66 -17.82
CA SER A 10 -15.45 6.57 -18.24
C SER A 10 -14.79 5.58 -17.29
N ASN A 11 -14.42 4.40 -17.80
CA ASN A 11 -13.60 3.40 -17.10
C ASN A 11 -12.20 3.93 -16.73
N PHE A 12 -11.95 5.23 -16.94
CA PHE A 12 -10.71 5.91 -16.65
C PHE A 12 -10.73 6.40 -15.20
N ASN A 13 -10.11 5.63 -14.30
CA ASN A 13 -10.02 5.95 -12.87
C ASN A 13 -8.85 6.89 -12.53
N GLY A 14 -8.12 7.40 -13.53
CA GLY A 14 -6.93 8.25 -13.35
C GLY A 14 -5.68 7.50 -12.85
N ALA A 15 -5.85 6.54 -11.92
CA ALA A 15 -4.79 5.67 -11.42
C ALA A 15 -5.32 4.27 -11.09
N ALA A 16 -4.54 3.23 -11.40
CA ALA A 16 -4.85 1.82 -11.20
C ALA A 16 -3.59 1.02 -10.86
N VAL A 17 -3.77 -0.12 -10.19
CA VAL A 17 -2.72 -1.15 -10.02
C VAL A 17 -2.85 -2.17 -11.14
N ILE A 18 -1.73 -2.62 -11.69
CA ILE A 18 -1.73 -3.74 -12.63
C ILE A 18 -1.69 -5.05 -11.85
N ASP A 19 -2.69 -5.90 -12.04
CA ASP A 19 -2.71 -7.23 -11.43
C ASP A 19 -1.82 -8.24 -12.19
N GLU A 20 -1.68 -9.44 -11.64
CA GLU A 20 -0.86 -10.51 -12.23
C GLU A 20 -1.32 -10.95 -13.63
N GLN A 21 -2.57 -10.65 -13.99
CA GLN A 21 -3.14 -10.93 -15.31
C GLN A 21 -2.95 -9.76 -16.29
N GLY A 22 -2.26 -8.70 -15.86
CA GLY A 22 -2.02 -7.49 -16.67
C GLY A 22 -3.22 -6.56 -16.77
N ARG A 23 -4.22 -6.72 -15.89
CA ARG A 23 -5.43 -5.87 -15.91
C ARG A 23 -5.25 -4.67 -15.00
N GLU A 24 -5.82 -3.55 -15.42
CA GLU A 24 -5.93 -2.35 -14.59
C GLU A 24 -7.04 -2.53 -13.54
N VAL A 25 -6.63 -2.66 -12.28
CA VAL A 25 -7.51 -2.70 -11.12
C VAL A 25 -7.56 -1.31 -10.49
N PRO A 26 -8.75 -0.69 -10.36
CA PRO A 26 -8.89 0.62 -9.73
C PRO A 26 -8.32 0.61 -8.31
N ILE A 27 -7.56 1.64 -7.93
CA ILE A 27 -7.08 1.77 -6.55
C ILE A 27 -8.29 2.06 -5.66
N THR A 28 -8.45 1.26 -4.61
CA THR A 28 -9.54 1.41 -3.64
C THR A 28 -9.01 1.88 -2.28
N GLU A 29 -9.89 2.44 -1.46
CA GLU A 29 -9.56 2.82 -0.08
C GLU A 29 -9.04 1.63 0.73
N ALA A 30 -9.62 0.44 0.53
CA ALA A 30 -9.18 -0.77 1.22
C ALA A 30 -7.71 -1.11 0.91
N MET A 31 -7.30 -0.95 -0.35
CA MET A 31 -5.90 -1.16 -0.75
C MET A 31 -4.96 -0.16 -0.07
N ILE A 32 -5.37 1.11 0.03
CA ILE A 32 -4.61 2.16 0.70
C ILE A 32 -4.46 1.85 2.18
N GLN A 33 -5.56 1.49 2.86
CA GLN A 33 -5.57 1.14 4.27
C GLN A 33 -4.64 -0.04 4.57
N GLN A 34 -4.71 -1.11 3.77
CA GLN A 34 -3.85 -2.29 3.89
C GLN A 34 -2.36 -1.94 3.71
N ALA A 35 -2.05 -1.08 2.74
CA ALA A 35 -0.68 -0.62 2.52
C ALA A 35 -0.16 0.18 3.74
N CYS A 36 -0.95 1.12 4.24
CA CYS A 36 -0.60 1.92 5.43
C CYS A 36 -0.40 1.04 6.68
N GLU A 37 -1.27 0.06 6.91
CA GLU A 37 -1.10 -0.90 8.01
C GLU A 37 0.19 -1.71 7.89
N SER A 38 0.51 -2.15 6.67
CA SER A 38 1.73 -2.91 6.40
C SER A 38 2.97 -2.05 6.65
N LEU A 39 2.96 -0.79 6.21
CA LEU A 39 4.04 0.15 6.47
C LEU A 39 4.20 0.41 7.97
N ALA A 40 3.11 0.67 8.70
CA ALA A 40 3.17 0.92 10.14
C ALA A 40 3.76 -0.25 10.92
N LYS A 41 3.46 -1.49 10.52
CA LYS A 41 4.02 -2.71 11.14
C LYS A 41 5.51 -2.87 10.91
N ASN A 42 5.99 -2.52 9.72
CA ASN A 42 7.39 -2.72 9.31
C ASN A 42 8.26 -1.48 9.55
N TRP A 43 7.65 -0.35 9.90
CA TRP A 43 8.36 0.88 10.16
C TRP A 43 9.13 0.79 11.48
N HIS A 44 10.46 0.78 11.37
CA HIS A 44 11.36 0.88 12.50
C HIS A 44 12.22 2.14 12.36
N TYR A 45 12.23 2.96 13.41
CA TYR A 45 13.15 4.08 13.47
C TYR A 45 14.58 3.54 13.52
N PRO A 46 15.49 4.01 12.66
CA PRO A 46 16.88 3.59 12.72
C PRO A 46 17.48 4.07 14.05
N LEU A 47 17.61 3.16 15.01
CA LEU A 47 18.34 3.45 16.24
C LEU A 47 19.82 3.58 15.88
N PRO A 48 20.50 4.65 16.35
CA PRO A 48 21.92 4.79 16.13
C PRO A 48 22.66 3.59 16.75
N ALA A 49 23.69 3.10 16.06
CA ALA A 49 24.37 1.83 16.33
C ALA A 49 24.90 1.65 17.76
N HIS A 50 25.00 2.73 18.55
CA HIS A 50 25.46 2.71 19.93
C HIS A 50 24.44 2.18 20.96
N CYS A 51 23.16 2.03 20.59
CA CYS A 51 22.11 1.52 21.49
C CYS A 51 21.73 0.05 21.25
N GLN A 52 22.44 -0.67 20.38
CA GLN A 52 22.15 -2.08 20.13
C GLN A 52 22.56 -2.92 21.36
N PRO A 53 21.64 -3.67 21.99
CA PRO A 53 22.02 -4.60 23.05
C PRO A 53 22.97 -5.64 22.45
N LYS A 54 24.21 -5.67 22.93
CA LYS A 54 25.16 -6.72 22.52
C LYS A 54 24.55 -8.07 22.91
N PRO A 55 24.56 -9.07 22.02
CA PRO A 55 24.15 -10.42 22.40
C PRO A 55 25.00 -10.83 23.61
N ALA A 56 24.33 -11.21 24.69
CA ALA A 56 24.99 -11.72 25.89
C ALA A 56 25.84 -12.91 25.46
N GLN A 57 27.16 -12.71 25.40
CA GLN A 57 28.10 -13.80 25.20
C GLN A 57 27.99 -14.69 26.45
N THR A 58 27.30 -15.82 26.32
CA THR A 58 27.27 -16.86 27.33
C THR A 58 28.71 -17.33 27.54
N ALA A 59 29.31 -16.86 28.64
CA ALA A 59 30.62 -17.32 29.10
C ALA A 59 30.55 -18.83 29.35
N ARG A 60 31.50 -19.56 28.78
CA ARG A 60 31.79 -20.97 29.10
C ARG A 60 32.60 -21.06 30.37
#